data_AF-A0A820HJH0-F1
#
_entry.id   AF-A0A820HJH0-F1
#
_cell.length_a   1.000
_cell.length_b   1.000
_cell.length_c   1.000
_cell.angle_alpha   90.00
_cell.angle_beta   90.00
_cell.angle_gamma   90.00
#
_symmetry.space_group_name_H-M   'P 1'
#
loop_
_entity.id
_entity.type
_entity.pdbx_description
1 polymer ?
#
loop_
_entity_poly.entity_id
_entity_poly.type
_entity_poly.pdbx_seq_one_letter_code
_entity_poly.pdbx_strand_id
1 'polypeptide(L)'
;MKVFHHDLNQAYTTGQLLYDNNTDLRYLDYAVIEQQMSMTGASMFWLDALHDCKLDQPLSLPFDRYRLSNEHRTGRVTTISFDLGQDLSHDFLIHASSNNISLEYLALATYYVFLFKLTNGEKDLCIGINTHGRYRNELSSIIGMFVNAIPLRCQLDSHLSFHKVTKQVQDNIVNCMKYSYFPLQRILNQHPNMSSPVFLDTSFEFISSMRRDEENEIMIGDSRFSLIPYSIKISEDEIM
;
A
#
# COMPACT_ATOMS: atom_id res chain seq x y z
N MET A 1 10.36 2.70 -9.12
CA MET A 1 11.83 2.63 -9.20
C MET A 1 12.34 1.63 -10.25
N LYS A 2 11.66 0.48 -10.47
CA LYS A 2 12.09 -0.55 -11.44
C LYS A 2 12.36 -0.03 -12.87
N VAL A 3 11.46 0.78 -13.43
CA VAL A 3 11.61 1.38 -14.78
C VAL A 3 12.91 2.20 -14.87
N PHE A 4 13.13 3.11 -13.91
CA PHE A 4 14.35 3.93 -13.87
C PHE A 4 15.63 3.09 -13.84
N HIS A 5 15.67 2.03 -13.02
CA HIS A 5 16.86 1.17 -12.94
C HIS A 5 17.10 0.39 -14.23
N HIS A 6 16.04 -0.11 -14.85
CA HIS A 6 16.12 -0.80 -16.13
C HIS A 6 16.68 0.13 -17.21
N ASP A 7 16.11 1.33 -17.34
CA ASP A 7 16.50 2.31 -18.34
C ASP A 7 17.94 2.80 -18.10
N LEU A 8 18.32 3.04 -16.85
CA LEU A 8 19.68 3.43 -16.50
C LEU A 8 20.69 2.36 -16.89
N ASN A 9 20.41 1.09 -16.59
CA ASN A 9 21.30 -0.02 -16.95
C ASN A 9 21.44 -0.17 -18.47
N GLN A 10 20.34 -0.09 -19.20
CA GLN A 10 20.35 -0.17 -20.66
C GLN A 10 21.11 1.00 -21.30
N ALA A 11 20.86 2.24 -20.86
CA ALA A 11 21.57 3.41 -21.36
C ALA A 11 23.08 3.34 -21.07
N TYR A 12 23.46 2.87 -19.87
CA TYR A 12 24.85 2.71 -19.48
C TYR A 12 25.57 1.63 -20.30
N THR A 13 24.92 0.48 -20.53
CA THR A 13 25.52 -0.67 -21.23
C THR A 13 25.63 -0.44 -22.74
N THR A 14 24.64 0.22 -23.34
CA THR A 14 24.57 0.41 -24.80
C THR A 14 25.17 1.74 -25.28
N GLY A 15 25.32 2.72 -24.38
CA GLY A 15 25.74 4.08 -24.73
C GLY A 15 24.72 4.85 -25.58
N GLN A 16 23.51 4.31 -25.78
CA GLN A 16 22.44 4.97 -26.50
C GLN A 16 21.43 5.58 -25.52
N LEU A 17 20.97 6.79 -25.84
CA LEU A 17 19.80 7.35 -25.17
C LEU A 17 18.59 6.48 -25.52
N LEU A 18 17.91 5.97 -24.50
CA LEU A 18 16.62 5.30 -24.63
C LEU A 18 15.52 6.33 -24.93
N TYR A 19 15.64 7.00 -26.07
CA TYR A 19 14.51 7.71 -26.65
C TYR A 19 13.73 6.67 -27.45
N ASP A 20 12.86 5.94 -26.75
CA ASP A 20 11.83 5.19 -27.43
C ASP A 20 10.77 6.20 -27.91
N ASN A 21 10.86 6.59 -29.19
CA ASN A 21 9.86 7.41 -29.89
C ASN A 21 8.46 6.75 -29.90
N ASN A 22 8.31 5.56 -29.33
CA ASN A 22 7.08 4.78 -29.26
C ASN A 22 6.32 4.94 -27.93
N THR A 23 6.77 5.81 -27.02
CA THR A 23 5.98 6.21 -25.84
C THR A 23 5.18 7.48 -26.13
N ASP A 24 4.07 7.32 -26.85
CA ASP A 24 3.10 8.41 -27.10
C ASP A 24 2.48 8.97 -25.82
N LEU A 25 2.61 8.26 -24.69
CA LEU A 25 2.02 8.63 -23.41
C LEU A 25 3.09 9.02 -22.39
N ARG A 26 3.06 10.28 -21.94
CA ARG A 26 3.88 10.78 -20.83
C ARG A 26 3.08 10.83 -19.54
N TYR A 27 3.77 11.00 -18.42
CA TYR A 27 3.11 11.19 -17.12
C TYR A 27 2.15 12.40 -17.10
N LEU A 28 2.46 13.46 -17.86
CA LEU A 28 1.58 14.62 -17.98
C LEU A 28 0.25 14.25 -18.67
N ASP A 29 0.30 13.42 -19.70
CA ASP A 29 -0.90 12.96 -20.42
C ASP A 29 -1.77 12.10 -19.50
N TYR A 30 -1.15 11.23 -18.69
CA TYR A 30 -1.84 10.49 -17.63
C TYR A 30 -2.58 11.43 -16.67
N ALA A 31 -1.93 12.48 -16.16
CA ALA A 31 -2.54 13.40 -15.21
C ALA A 31 -3.76 14.12 -15.81
N VAL A 32 -3.69 14.51 -17.09
CA VAL A 32 -4.81 15.13 -17.80
C VAL A 32 -5.95 14.12 -18.00
N ILE A 33 -5.64 12.88 -18.40
CA ILE A 33 -6.64 11.81 -18.57
C ILE A 33 -7.35 11.51 -17.24
N GLU A 34 -6.60 11.37 -16.14
CA GLU A 34 -7.15 11.12 -14.80
C GLU A 34 -8.09 12.26 -14.37
N GLN A 35 -7.72 13.51 -14.64
CA GLN A 35 -8.53 14.68 -14.31
C GLN A 35 -9.86 14.70 -15.07
N GLN A 36 -9.86 14.28 -16.33
CA GLN A 36 -11.02 14.32 -17.23
C GLN A 36 -11.91 13.06 -17.15
N MET A 37 -11.39 11.96 -16.61
CA MET A 37 -12.11 10.70 -16.54
C MET A 37 -13.34 10.81 -15.62
N SER A 38 -14.48 10.30 -16.08
CA SER A 38 -15.70 10.23 -15.26
C SER A 38 -15.50 9.22 -14.13
N MET A 39 -15.64 9.71 -12.90
CA MET A 39 -15.39 8.94 -11.68
C MET A 39 -16.67 8.64 -10.90
N THR A 40 -17.86 8.84 -11.47
CA THR A 40 -19.13 8.73 -10.74
C THR A 40 -19.32 7.34 -10.10
N GLY A 41 -19.01 6.26 -10.83
CA GLY A 41 -19.11 4.90 -10.31
C GLY A 41 -18.18 4.65 -9.11
N ALA A 42 -16.91 5.07 -9.23
CA ALA A 42 -15.96 4.98 -8.13
C ALA A 42 -16.38 5.85 -6.94
N SER A 43 -16.86 7.06 -7.22
CA SER A 43 -17.37 7.99 -6.21
C SER A 43 -18.51 7.39 -5.40
N MET A 44 -19.49 6.77 -6.06
CA MET A 44 -20.62 6.11 -5.39
C MET A 44 -20.16 4.90 -4.59
N PHE A 45 -19.25 4.09 -5.13
CA PHE A 45 -18.69 2.95 -4.41
C PHE A 45 -17.98 3.37 -3.12
N TRP A 46 -17.12 4.38 -3.17
CA TRP A 46 -16.37 4.83 -2.00
C TRP A 46 -17.24 5.49 -0.94
N LEU A 47 -18.28 6.24 -1.36
CA LEU A 47 -19.31 6.74 -0.47
C LEU A 47 -20.01 5.59 0.27
N ASP A 48 -20.40 4.53 -0.43
CA ASP A 48 -21.08 3.37 0.17
C ASP A 48 -20.14 2.55 1.06
N ALA A 49 -18.91 2.27 0.61
CA ALA A 49 -17.93 1.49 1.36
C ALA A 49 -17.55 2.14 2.71
N LEU A 50 -17.61 3.48 2.79
CA LEU A 50 -17.15 4.25 3.95
C LEU A 50 -18.25 5.03 4.66
N HIS A 51 -19.53 4.89 4.30
CA HIS A 51 -20.62 5.77 4.77
C HIS A 51 -20.72 5.92 6.30
N ASP A 52 -20.40 4.85 7.04
CA ASP A 52 -20.45 4.79 8.51
C ASP A 52 -19.06 4.66 9.15
N CYS A 53 -17.99 4.84 8.37
CA CYS A 53 -16.64 4.67 8.85
C CYS A 53 -16.20 5.95 9.58
N LYS A 54 -15.80 5.84 10.85
CA LYS A 54 -15.35 7.00 11.63
C LYS A 54 -13.90 7.35 11.33
N LEU A 55 -13.65 7.89 10.13
CA LEU A 55 -12.30 8.28 9.69
C LEU A 55 -11.69 9.44 10.50
N ASP A 56 -12.50 10.15 11.27
CA ASP A 56 -12.09 11.22 12.18
C ASP A 56 -11.60 10.70 13.54
N GLN A 57 -11.92 9.44 13.88
CA GLN A 57 -11.52 8.81 15.13
C GLN A 57 -10.29 7.93 14.89
N PRO A 58 -9.16 8.18 15.57
CA PRO A 58 -8.03 7.30 15.46
C PRO A 58 -8.33 5.94 16.09
N LEU A 59 -7.77 4.88 15.51
CA LEU A 59 -7.74 3.55 16.08
C LEU A 59 -7.15 3.59 17.49
N SER A 60 -7.71 2.79 18.39
CA SER A 60 -7.32 2.70 19.79
C SER A 60 -6.02 1.91 19.98
N LEU A 61 -4.97 2.27 19.26
CA LEU A 61 -3.66 1.62 19.33
C LEU A 61 -2.97 1.95 20.68
N PRO A 62 -2.20 1.01 21.26
CA PRO A 62 -1.53 1.19 22.54
C PRO A 62 -0.29 2.08 22.37
N PHE A 63 -0.49 3.38 22.14
CA PHE A 63 0.58 4.35 22.03
C PHE A 63 1.19 4.65 23.40
N ASP A 64 2.53 4.73 23.46
CA ASP A 64 3.26 5.09 24.69
C ASP A 64 3.01 6.53 25.15
N ARG A 65 2.54 7.41 24.25
CA ARG A 65 2.32 8.84 24.48
C ARG A 65 1.08 9.31 23.76
N TYR A 66 0.48 10.39 24.28
CA TYR A 66 -0.64 11.05 23.61
C TYR A 66 -0.24 11.54 22.22
N ARG A 67 -1.13 11.32 21.25
CA ARG A 67 -0.88 11.70 19.86
C ARG A 67 -1.09 13.21 19.68
N LEU A 68 -0.04 13.92 19.31
CA LEU A 68 -0.13 15.36 18.99
C LEU A 68 -0.93 15.58 17.69
N SER A 69 -1.51 16.78 17.54
CA SER A 69 -2.16 17.20 16.30
C SER A 69 -1.18 17.17 15.13
N ASN A 70 -1.69 16.96 13.91
CA ASN A 70 -0.87 16.81 12.69
C ASN A 70 0.11 17.98 12.48
N GLU A 71 -0.28 19.20 12.83
CA GLU A 71 0.56 20.41 12.71
C GLU A 71 1.80 20.41 13.62
N HIS A 72 1.79 19.61 14.69
CA HIS A 72 2.89 19.49 15.66
C HIS A 72 3.58 18.12 15.60
N ARG A 73 3.34 17.33 14.54
CA ARG A 73 3.98 16.01 14.38
C ARG A 73 5.43 16.17 13.97
N THR A 74 6.33 16.17 14.96
CA THR A 74 7.74 15.82 14.79
C THR A 74 7.91 14.36 15.19
N GLY A 75 8.51 13.51 14.34
CA GLY A 75 8.68 12.10 14.66
C GLY A 75 9.84 11.46 13.92
N ARG A 76 10.61 10.62 14.64
CA ARG A 76 11.60 9.72 14.05
C ARG A 76 10.90 8.44 13.60
N VAL A 77 11.14 8.01 12.37
CA VAL A 77 10.69 6.69 11.90
C VAL A 77 11.71 5.65 12.35
N THR A 78 11.24 4.56 12.94
CA THR A 78 12.07 3.39 13.25
C THR A 78 11.47 2.18 12.55
N THR A 79 12.32 1.38 11.93
CA THR A 79 11.93 0.13 11.29
C THR A 79 12.34 -1.04 12.17
N ILE A 80 11.38 -1.93 12.44
CA ILE A 80 11.63 -3.21 13.12
C ILE A 80 11.39 -4.31 12.09
N SER A 81 12.36 -5.20 11.93
CA SER A 81 12.28 -6.35 11.03
C SER A 81 12.45 -7.62 11.83
N PHE A 82 11.63 -8.62 11.52
CA PHE A 82 11.72 -9.95 12.11
C PHE A 82 11.39 -11.00 11.05
N ASP A 83 11.90 -12.20 11.26
CA ASP A 83 11.67 -13.37 10.40
C ASP A 83 10.68 -14.32 11.11
N LEU A 84 9.79 -14.94 10.34
CA LEU A 84 8.79 -15.89 10.87
C LEU A 84 9.37 -17.28 11.11
N GLY A 85 10.59 -17.57 10.64
CA GLY A 85 11.18 -18.90 10.61
C GLY A 85 10.67 -19.73 9.44
N GLN A 86 11.41 -20.79 9.10
CA GLN A 86 11.08 -21.67 7.98
C GLN A 86 9.78 -22.44 8.22
N ASP A 87 9.61 -23.02 9.42
CA ASP A 87 8.46 -23.88 9.75
C ASP A 87 7.14 -23.10 9.67
N LEU A 88 7.06 -21.94 10.35
CA LEU A 88 5.84 -21.13 10.32
C LEU A 88 5.55 -20.57 8.93
N SER A 89 6.58 -20.17 8.18
CA SER A 89 6.42 -19.71 6.79
C SER A 89 5.88 -20.83 5.90
N HIS A 90 6.37 -22.06 6.09
CA HIS A 90 5.92 -23.23 5.36
C HIS A 90 4.47 -23.58 5.69
N ASP A 91 4.11 -23.60 6.97
CA ASP A 91 2.73 -23.84 7.42
C ASP A 91 1.77 -22.78 6.89
N PHE A 92 2.20 -21.52 6.85
CA PHE A 92 1.41 -20.41 6.32
C PHE A 92 1.16 -20.56 4.81
N LEU A 93 2.16 -21.01 4.05
CA LEU A 93 2.02 -21.33 2.62
C LEU A 93 1.11 -22.53 2.37
N ILE A 94 1.25 -23.61 3.16
CA ILE A 94 0.37 -24.78 3.09
C ILE A 94 -1.07 -24.38 3.41
N HIS A 95 -1.28 -23.54 4.43
CA HIS A 95 -2.61 -23.10 4.81
C HIS A 95 -3.26 -22.29 3.69
N ALA A 96 -2.52 -21.35 3.08
CA ALA A 96 -3.00 -20.58 1.94
C ALA A 96 -3.39 -21.49 0.76
N SER A 97 -2.51 -22.42 0.37
CA SER A 97 -2.76 -23.32 -0.77
C SER A 97 -3.92 -24.28 -0.51
N SER A 98 -3.99 -24.90 0.67
CA SER A 98 -5.02 -25.88 1.03
C SER A 98 -6.41 -25.27 1.08
N ASN A 99 -6.52 -23.96 1.34
CA ASN A 99 -7.78 -23.23 1.39
C ASN A 99 -8.07 -22.42 0.11
N ASN A 100 -7.23 -22.50 -0.93
CA ASN A 100 -7.32 -21.70 -2.15
C ASN A 100 -7.36 -20.18 -1.90
N ILE A 101 -6.53 -19.69 -0.97
CA ILE A 101 -6.44 -18.28 -0.58
C ILE A 101 -5.09 -17.72 -1.04
N SER A 102 -5.08 -16.52 -1.62
CA SER A 102 -3.82 -15.83 -1.92
C SER A 102 -3.07 -15.50 -0.63
N LEU A 103 -1.75 -15.67 -0.64
CA LEU A 103 -0.88 -15.38 0.51
C LEU A 103 -1.06 -13.93 1.02
N GLU A 104 -1.22 -12.99 0.09
CA GLU A 104 -1.50 -11.58 0.38
C GLU A 104 -2.75 -11.41 1.24
N TYR A 105 -3.86 -12.06 0.86
CA TYR A 105 -5.14 -11.92 1.55
C TYR A 105 -5.12 -12.62 2.92
N LEU A 106 -4.39 -13.73 3.02
CA LEU A 106 -4.18 -14.40 4.31
C LEU A 106 -3.35 -13.52 5.26
N ALA A 107 -2.28 -12.90 4.77
CA ALA A 107 -1.44 -11.99 5.55
C ALA A 107 -2.23 -10.73 5.98
N LEU A 108 -3.02 -10.16 5.06
CA LEU A 108 -3.90 -9.03 5.34
C LEU A 108 -4.97 -9.37 6.38
N ALA A 109 -5.60 -10.54 6.30
CA ALA A 109 -6.56 -10.99 7.30
C ALA A 109 -5.90 -11.21 8.68
N THR A 110 -4.71 -11.80 8.69
CA THR A 110 -3.89 -11.94 9.91
C THR A 110 -3.60 -10.58 10.53
N TYR A 111 -3.31 -9.58 9.70
CA TYR A 111 -3.07 -8.21 10.14
C TYR A 111 -4.30 -7.56 10.78
N TYR A 112 -5.48 -7.70 10.17
CA TYR A 112 -6.73 -7.23 10.78
C TYR A 112 -7.02 -7.90 12.12
N VAL A 113 -6.82 -9.22 12.24
CA VAL A 113 -7.01 -9.92 13.52
C VAL A 113 -5.98 -9.47 14.56
N PHE A 114 -4.75 -9.19 14.15
CA PHE A 114 -3.73 -8.60 15.02
C PHE A 114 -4.19 -7.23 15.53
N LEU A 115 -4.63 -6.34 14.65
CA LEU A 115 -5.15 -5.02 15.02
C LEU A 115 -6.35 -5.12 15.95
N PHE A 116 -7.33 -5.98 15.64
CA PHE A 116 -8.50 -6.22 16.49
C PHE A 116 -8.12 -6.59 17.92
N LYS A 117 -7.12 -7.48 18.08
CA LYS A 117 -6.62 -7.85 19.41
C LYS A 117 -5.85 -6.71 20.07
N LEU A 118 -5.06 -5.97 19.30
CA LEU A 118 -4.22 -4.88 19.77
C LEU A 118 -5.05 -3.67 20.25
N THR A 119 -6.20 -3.41 19.62
CA THR A 119 -7.15 -2.35 19.97
C THR A 119 -8.23 -2.83 20.93
N ASN A 120 -8.00 -3.95 21.61
CA ASN A 120 -8.87 -4.48 22.66
C ASN A 120 -10.32 -4.80 22.18
N GLY A 121 -10.44 -5.25 20.92
CA GLY A 121 -11.70 -5.69 20.31
C GLY A 121 -12.43 -4.64 19.50
N GLU A 122 -11.75 -3.57 19.06
CA GLU A 122 -12.35 -2.58 18.16
C GLU A 122 -12.83 -3.24 16.87
N LYS A 123 -14.15 -3.15 16.61
CA LYS A 123 -14.81 -3.92 15.56
C LYS A 123 -14.68 -3.30 14.18
N ASP A 124 -14.56 -1.98 14.06
CA ASP A 124 -14.55 -1.30 12.76
C ASP A 124 -13.14 -0.76 12.48
N LEU A 125 -12.38 -1.51 11.67
CA LEU A 125 -10.96 -1.22 11.43
C LEU A 125 -10.79 -0.69 10.01
N CYS A 126 -10.21 0.48 9.86
CA CYS A 126 -9.85 1.04 8.56
C CYS A 126 -8.33 1.23 8.45
N ILE A 127 -7.72 0.60 7.45
CA ILE A 127 -6.27 0.67 7.21
C ILE A 127 -5.98 1.20 5.81
N GLY A 128 -4.77 1.71 5.60
CA GLY A 128 -4.27 2.04 4.27
C GLY A 128 -3.72 0.84 3.53
N ILE A 129 -4.00 0.77 2.25
CA ILE A 129 -3.31 -0.14 1.33
C ILE A 129 -2.76 0.68 0.15
N ASN A 130 -1.51 0.40 -0.19
CA ASN A 130 -0.86 1.05 -1.32
C ASN A 130 -1.15 0.24 -2.59
N THR A 131 -1.58 0.94 -3.63
CA THR A 131 -1.82 0.36 -4.95
C THR A 131 -0.81 0.93 -5.93
N HIS A 132 -0.36 0.12 -6.88
CA HIS A 132 0.62 0.55 -7.89
C HIS A 132 0.08 1.67 -8.79
N GLY A 133 -1.25 1.84 -8.86
CA GLY A 133 -1.99 2.81 -9.69
C GLY A 133 -1.72 2.77 -11.20
N ARG A 134 -0.99 1.75 -11.68
CA ARG A 134 -0.77 1.46 -13.10
C ARG A 134 -1.86 0.52 -13.60
N TYR A 135 -3.08 1.04 -13.72
CA TYR A 135 -4.27 0.25 -14.09
C TYR A 135 -4.38 -0.05 -15.60
N ARG A 136 -3.46 0.47 -16.42
CA ARG A 136 -3.34 0.13 -17.84
C ARG A 136 -1.91 -0.24 -18.20
N ASN A 137 -1.74 -1.11 -19.19
CA ASN A 137 -0.43 -1.63 -19.59
C ASN A 137 0.49 -0.52 -20.12
N GLU A 138 -0.07 0.50 -20.78
CA GLU A 138 0.65 1.65 -21.32
C GLU A 138 1.32 2.48 -20.22
N LEU A 139 0.82 2.40 -18.97
CA LEU A 139 1.41 3.07 -17.82
C LEU A 139 2.59 2.31 -17.22
N SER A 140 2.84 1.05 -17.62
CA SER A 140 3.84 0.18 -16.96
C SER A 140 5.28 0.67 -17.14
N SER A 141 5.60 1.29 -18.28
CA SER A 141 6.93 1.77 -18.65
C SER A 141 7.16 3.26 -18.35
N ILE A 142 6.17 3.97 -17.78
CA ILE A 142 6.30 5.41 -17.54
C ILE A 142 6.94 5.66 -16.16
N ILE A 143 7.95 6.51 -16.11
CA ILE A 143 8.48 7.05 -14.85
C ILE A 143 7.50 8.12 -14.34
N GLY A 144 6.97 7.94 -13.14
CA GLY A 144 5.99 8.86 -12.54
C GLY A 144 5.43 8.38 -11.21
N MET A 145 4.73 9.26 -10.50
CA MET A 145 4.05 8.96 -9.24
C MET A 145 2.66 8.39 -9.53
N PHE A 146 2.60 7.07 -9.67
CA PHE A 146 1.34 6.34 -9.87
C PHE A 146 0.79 5.72 -8.59
N VAL A 147 1.59 5.66 -7.51
CA VAL A 147 1.13 5.02 -6.27
C VAL A 147 -0.08 5.77 -5.73
N ASN A 148 -1.17 5.05 -5.52
CA ASN A 148 -2.37 5.57 -4.87
C ASN A 148 -2.64 4.73 -3.61
N ALA A 149 -2.94 5.40 -2.51
CA ALA A 149 -3.36 4.74 -1.28
C ALA A 149 -4.88 4.74 -1.20
N ILE A 150 -5.49 3.61 -0.87
CA ILE A 150 -6.94 3.54 -0.64
C ILE A 150 -7.23 3.04 0.78
N PRO A 151 -8.28 3.54 1.43
CA PRO A 151 -8.76 2.98 2.68
C PRO A 151 -9.37 1.61 2.42
N LEU A 152 -9.07 0.66 3.30
CA LEU A 152 -9.70 -0.64 3.34
C LEU A 152 -10.35 -0.78 4.72
N ARG A 153 -11.68 -0.78 4.75
CA ARG A 153 -12.47 -0.93 5.96
C ARG A 153 -12.87 -2.39 6.15
N CYS A 154 -12.63 -2.97 7.33
CA CYS A 154 -13.09 -4.30 7.68
C CYS A 154 -13.78 -4.26 9.04
N GLN A 155 -15.01 -4.78 9.08
CA GLN A 155 -15.75 -4.93 10.33
C GLN A 155 -15.60 -6.35 10.86
N LEU A 156 -14.94 -6.51 12.00
CA LEU A 156 -14.70 -7.78 12.66
C LEU A 156 -15.65 -7.97 13.85
N ASP A 157 -16.07 -9.22 14.03
CA ASP A 157 -16.81 -9.66 15.21
C ASP A 157 -16.03 -10.79 15.90
N SER A 158 -15.99 -10.76 17.24
CA SER A 158 -15.30 -11.74 18.08
C SER A 158 -15.78 -13.18 17.90
N HIS A 159 -16.98 -13.39 17.34
CA HIS A 159 -17.55 -14.71 17.09
C HIS A 159 -17.25 -15.25 15.68
N LEU A 160 -16.60 -14.46 14.81
CA LEU A 160 -16.20 -14.94 13.49
C LEU A 160 -15.01 -15.90 13.60
N SER A 161 -15.08 -17.00 12.87
CA SER A 161 -13.90 -17.84 12.66
C SER A 161 -12.90 -17.12 11.77
N PHE A 162 -11.61 -17.42 11.94
CA PHE A 162 -10.56 -16.84 11.11
C PHE A 162 -10.81 -17.06 9.61
N HIS A 163 -11.32 -18.24 9.22
CA HIS A 163 -11.70 -18.51 7.84
C HIS A 163 -12.74 -17.53 7.29
N LYS A 164 -13.77 -17.17 8.08
CA LYS A 164 -14.77 -16.18 7.67
C LYS A 164 -14.16 -14.79 7.54
N VAL A 165 -13.25 -14.41 8.46
CA VAL A 165 -12.52 -13.15 8.39
C VAL A 165 -11.70 -13.08 7.10
N THR A 166 -10.93 -14.12 6.78
CA THR A 166 -10.11 -14.14 5.57
C THR A 166 -10.95 -14.03 4.30
N LYS A 167 -12.11 -14.70 4.26
CA LYS A 167 -13.03 -14.61 3.13
C LYS A 167 -13.62 -13.21 2.99
N GLN A 168 -14.06 -12.60 4.09
CA GLN A 168 -14.57 -11.23 4.11
C GLN A 168 -13.52 -10.22 3.64
N VAL A 169 -12.28 -10.35 4.12
CA VAL A 169 -11.16 -9.51 3.71
C VAL A 169 -10.87 -9.67 2.22
N GLN A 170 -10.82 -10.91 1.72
CA GLN A 170 -10.62 -11.20 0.29
C GLN A 170 -11.72 -10.57 -0.59
N ASP A 171 -12.99 -10.76 -0.24
CA ASP A 171 -14.09 -10.24 -1.05
C ASP A 171 -14.11 -8.71 -1.04
N ASN A 172 -13.77 -8.11 0.10
CA ASN A 172 -13.69 -6.66 0.25
C ASN A 172 -12.53 -6.05 -0.57
N ILE A 173 -11.32 -6.59 -0.45
CA ILE A 173 -10.16 -6.08 -1.20
C ILE A 173 -10.39 -6.21 -2.71
N VAL A 174 -10.93 -7.35 -3.18
CA VAL A 174 -11.24 -7.55 -4.60
C VAL A 174 -12.22 -6.49 -5.12
N ASN A 175 -13.20 -6.08 -4.31
CA ASN A 175 -14.13 -5.02 -4.69
C ASN A 175 -13.47 -3.63 -4.66
N CYS A 176 -12.70 -3.31 -3.62
CA CYS A 176 -11.97 -2.04 -3.51
C CYS A 176 -10.97 -1.85 -4.66
N MET A 177 -10.28 -2.93 -5.06
CA MET A 177 -9.28 -2.87 -6.14
C MET A 177 -9.88 -2.47 -7.50
N LYS A 178 -11.17 -2.75 -7.75
CA LYS A 178 -11.87 -2.31 -8.97
C LYS A 178 -11.95 -0.78 -9.09
N TYR A 179 -11.91 -0.08 -7.97
CA TYR A 179 -12.01 1.38 -7.88
C TYR A 179 -10.75 2.03 -7.27
N SER A 180 -9.65 1.28 -7.25
CA SER A 180 -8.35 1.73 -6.70
C SER A 180 -7.71 2.90 -7.44
N TYR A 181 -8.14 3.19 -8.66
CA TYR A 181 -7.70 4.36 -9.43
C TYR A 181 -8.30 5.68 -8.92
N PHE A 182 -9.28 5.64 -8.02
CA PHE A 182 -9.90 6.85 -7.51
C PHE A 182 -8.99 7.52 -6.46
N PRO A 183 -8.61 8.80 -6.65
CA PRO A 183 -7.62 9.44 -5.79
C PRO A 183 -8.05 9.50 -4.32
N LEU A 184 -7.13 9.19 -3.40
CA LEU A 184 -7.39 9.24 -1.95
C LEU A 184 -8.03 10.56 -1.51
N GLN A 185 -7.48 11.69 -1.96
CA GLN A 185 -8.01 13.02 -1.60
C GLN A 185 -9.48 13.18 -1.99
N ARG A 186 -9.92 12.59 -3.11
CA ARG A 186 -11.33 12.61 -3.51
C ARG A 186 -12.19 11.71 -2.63
N ILE A 187 -11.68 10.55 -2.19
CA ILE A 187 -12.35 9.69 -1.20
C ILE A 187 -12.56 10.45 0.10
N LEU A 188 -11.52 11.11 0.59
CA LEU A 188 -11.54 11.84 1.86
C LEU A 188 -12.50 13.04 1.82
N ASN A 189 -12.53 13.78 0.71
CA ASN A 189 -13.42 14.93 0.52
C ASN A 189 -14.91 14.55 0.47
N GLN A 190 -15.24 13.28 0.28
CA GLN A 190 -16.62 12.79 0.33
C GLN A 190 -17.12 12.59 1.77
N HIS A 191 -16.22 12.51 2.75
CA HIS A 191 -16.59 12.23 4.12
C HIS A 191 -16.83 13.53 4.91
N PRO A 192 -18.00 13.69 5.56
CA PRO A 192 -18.22 14.85 6.43
C PRO A 192 -17.22 14.84 7.59
N ASN A 193 -16.76 16.03 8.01
CA ASN A 193 -15.85 16.28 9.13
C ASN A 193 -14.34 16.08 8.91
N MET A 194 -13.87 15.89 7.67
CA MET A 194 -12.43 15.91 7.35
C MET A 194 -11.84 17.34 7.38
N SER A 195 -11.56 17.88 8.57
CA SER A 195 -10.79 19.14 8.71
C SER A 195 -9.28 18.93 8.66
N SER A 196 -8.82 17.69 8.88
CA SER A 196 -7.45 17.26 8.65
C SER A 196 -7.49 15.74 8.60
N PRO A 197 -7.07 15.07 7.51
CA PRO A 197 -7.06 13.62 7.50
C PRO A 197 -6.17 13.14 8.64
N VAL A 198 -6.75 12.42 9.59
CA VAL A 198 -5.97 11.42 10.32
C VAL A 198 -5.59 10.42 9.24
N PHE A 199 -4.37 10.55 8.72
CA PHE A 199 -3.81 9.54 7.82
C PHE A 199 -4.10 8.19 8.44
N LEU A 200 -4.60 7.23 7.64
CA LEU A 200 -4.94 5.89 8.10
C LEU A 200 -3.89 5.44 9.11
N ASP A 201 -4.30 5.23 10.35
CA ASP A 201 -3.36 5.10 11.49
C ASP A 201 -2.32 4.04 11.29
N THR A 202 -2.68 3.09 10.43
CA THR A 202 -1.84 2.03 9.99
C THR A 202 -2.09 1.70 8.53
N SER A 203 -1.06 1.19 7.88
CA SER A 203 -1.09 0.73 6.50
C SER A 203 -0.51 -0.67 6.40
N PHE A 204 -0.98 -1.44 5.43
CA PHE A 204 -0.49 -2.77 5.12
C PHE A 204 0.02 -2.82 3.68
N GLU A 205 1.19 -3.41 3.49
CA GLU A 205 1.78 -3.68 2.19
C GLU A 205 2.30 -5.11 2.15
N PHE A 206 1.96 -5.82 1.08
CA PHE A 206 2.45 -7.17 0.83
C PHE A 206 3.33 -7.15 -0.41
N ILE A 207 4.60 -7.49 -0.22
CA ILE A 207 5.58 -7.56 -1.32
C ILE A 207 5.94 -9.04 -1.52
N SER A 208 5.39 -9.63 -2.59
CA SER A 208 5.78 -10.97 -2.99
C SER A 208 7.17 -10.94 -3.63
N SER A 209 8.06 -11.78 -3.12
CA SER A 209 9.41 -11.91 -3.62
C SER A 209 9.61 -13.11 -4.54
N MET A 210 8.60 -13.57 -5.26
CA MET A 210 8.72 -14.71 -6.20
C MET A 210 9.73 -14.48 -7.35
N ARG A 211 10.55 -13.42 -7.30
CA ARG A 211 11.72 -13.14 -8.16
C ARG A 211 12.98 -12.73 -7.37
N ARG A 212 13.14 -13.19 -6.11
CA ARG A 212 14.17 -12.66 -5.18
C ARG A 212 15.62 -12.94 -5.58
N ASP A 213 15.90 -13.91 -6.44
CA ASP A 213 17.29 -14.25 -6.79
C ASP A 213 17.92 -13.27 -7.80
N GLU A 214 17.14 -12.39 -8.45
CA GLU A 214 17.65 -11.36 -9.36
C GLU A 214 17.38 -9.92 -8.90
N GLU A 215 16.46 -9.68 -7.96
CA GLU A 215 15.94 -8.33 -7.67
C GLU A 215 16.76 -7.51 -6.64
N ASN A 216 17.65 -8.13 -5.88
CA ASN A 216 18.51 -7.40 -4.94
C ASN A 216 19.86 -7.00 -5.53
N GLU A 217 20.20 -7.45 -6.73
CA GLU A 217 21.44 -7.09 -7.41
C GLU A 217 21.13 -6.35 -8.71
N ILE A 218 21.45 -5.05 -8.75
CA ILE A 218 21.43 -4.27 -9.97
C ILE A 218 22.83 -4.35 -10.58
N MET A 219 22.92 -4.90 -11.78
CA MET A 219 24.12 -4.76 -12.59
C MET A 219 24.04 -3.42 -13.34
N ILE A 220 25.12 -2.63 -13.30
CA ILE A 220 25.30 -1.46 -14.17
C ILE A 220 26.69 -1.60 -14.80
N GLY A 221 26.73 -2.02 -16.06
CA GLY A 221 27.96 -2.50 -16.70
C GLY A 221 28.55 -3.69 -15.93
N ASP A 222 29.84 -3.61 -15.59
CA ASP A 222 30.54 -4.65 -14.81
C ASP A 222 30.36 -4.52 -13.29
N SER A 223 29.66 -3.47 -12.84
CA SER A 223 29.48 -3.18 -11.41
C SER A 223 28.19 -3.80 -10.86
N ARG A 224 28.31 -4.48 -9.73
CA ARG A 224 27.19 -5.10 -9.01
C ARG A 224 26.79 -4.23 -7.82
N PHE A 225 25.55 -3.77 -7.81
CA PHE A 225 24.97 -2.97 -6.74
C PHE A 225 23.94 -3.79 -5.99
N SER A 226 24.01 -3.83 -4.66
CA SER A 226 22.94 -4.42 -3.86
C SER A 226 21.91 -3.36 -3.47
N LEU A 227 20.63 -3.64 -3.70
CA LEU A 227 19.53 -2.84 -3.15
C LEU A 227 19.45 -3.12 -1.65
N ILE A 228 20.06 -2.25 -0.85
CA ILE A 228 19.89 -2.26 0.60
C ILE A 228 18.57 -1.53 0.91
N PRO A 229 17.62 -2.13 1.65
CA PRO A 229 16.41 -1.43 2.07
C PRO A 229 16.80 -0.17 2.84
N TYR A 230 16.46 0.98 2.27
CA TYR A 230 16.85 2.28 2.81
C TYR A 230 16.05 2.55 4.09
N SER A 231 16.75 2.68 5.22
CA SER A 231 16.21 3.23 6.45
C SER A 231 16.52 4.73 6.47
N ILE A 232 15.50 5.58 6.43
CA ILE A 232 15.66 7.01 6.59
C ILE A 232 16.06 7.26 8.05
N LYS A 233 17.36 7.35 8.34
CA LYS A 233 17.85 8.08 9.52
C LYS A 233 17.90 9.55 9.13
N ILE A 234 16.86 10.30 9.49
CA ILE A 234 16.93 11.77 9.45
C ILE A 234 17.97 12.19 10.50
N SER A 235 18.88 13.08 10.08
CA SER A 235 19.98 13.62 10.91
C SER A 235 19.46 14.17 12.24
N GLU A 236 20.24 14.01 13.30
CA GLU A 236 19.95 14.60 14.62
C GLU A 236 20.08 16.13 14.64
N ASP A 237 20.59 16.75 13.56
CA ASP A 237 20.93 18.18 13.50
C ASP A 237 19.81 19.11 13.02
N GLU A 238 18.60 18.63 12.71
CA GLU A 238 17.48 19.48 12.26
C GLU A 238 16.46 19.84 13.35
N ILE A 239 16.86 19.77 14.63
CA ILE A 239 16.04 20.27 15.74
C ILE A 239 16.90 21.16 16.64
N MET A 240 17.05 22.43 16.23
CA MET A 240 17.25 23.56 17.15
C MET A 240 15.99 24.43 17.14
#